data_AF-A0A7V0JHB2-F1
#
_entry.id   AF-A0A7V0JHB2-F1
#
_cell.length_a   1.000
_cell.length_b   1.000
_cell.length_c   1.000
_cell.angle_alpha   90.00
_cell.angle_beta   90.00
_cell.angle_gamma   90.00
#
_symmetry.space_group_name_H-M   'P 1'
#
loop_
_entity.id
_entity.type
_entity.pdbx_description
1 polymer ?
#
loop_
_entity_poly.entity_id
_entity_poly.type
_entity_poly.pdbx_seq_one_letter_code
_entity_poly.pdbx_strand_id
1 'polypeptide(L)'
;MYRPSIKSRRTLLFLMVLAAVLFYWSESSRVQVKQPNYELKLEAAEKMVQALDVLRKDRAAAGWALDEVNDPNQSAIIGVQYSLITTGQGDLGDKLTTANPNFAAVILQMLIDAGLSRGDRAAVALSGSFPALNIAVIVACEVIGVEPVIITSVGSSMWGANEPEFTYLDMESILKEQGVIQHTSIAASIGGGEDIGRSLSKVGRAAIEDAIRRNGVTEIAAKSLEESQAMRRTIYGEHAGHDGYKVFINVGGGVAVLGHAANRKLIPPGLNKTYIQQNYPARGLIHEFWERGVPVIHLLSVGEIADEYGLPRAPVPLPPVGTGRIFFVERYNLAIAWFSVILLFAVLLAVLFLDRDKYRLREEGVDPDTLM
;
A
#
# COMPACT_ATOMS: atom_id res chain seq x y z
N MET A 1 -52.55 -38.36 6.44
CA MET A 1 -51.98 -36.99 6.43
C MET A 1 -50.60 -37.03 7.12
N TYR A 2 -49.51 -36.62 6.45
CA TYR A 2 -48.17 -36.67 7.06
C TYR A 2 -48.04 -35.61 8.16
N ARG A 3 -47.64 -36.01 9.38
CA ARG A 3 -47.47 -35.11 10.52
C ARG A 3 -45.98 -34.99 10.89
N PRO A 4 -45.42 -33.76 10.95
CA PRO A 4 -44.01 -33.55 11.29
C PRO A 4 -43.64 -34.12 12.66
N SER A 5 -42.45 -34.71 12.78
CA SER A 5 -41.89 -35.23 14.04
C SER A 5 -40.37 -35.23 13.97
N ILE A 6 -39.67 -34.95 15.06
CA ILE A 6 -38.20 -34.78 15.03
C ILE A 6 -37.46 -36.09 14.73
N LYS A 7 -38.10 -37.23 14.99
CA LYS A 7 -37.56 -38.57 14.69
C LYS A 7 -37.84 -39.03 13.25
N SER A 8 -38.66 -38.29 12.50
CA SER A 8 -39.02 -38.66 11.14
C SER A 8 -37.93 -38.22 10.15
N ARG A 9 -37.42 -39.17 9.36
CA ARG A 9 -36.40 -38.92 8.31
C ARG A 9 -36.83 -37.85 7.32
N ARG A 10 -38.13 -37.79 6.97
CA ARG A 10 -38.68 -36.78 6.06
C ARG A 10 -38.64 -35.36 6.66
N THR A 11 -38.86 -35.23 7.97
CA THR A 11 -38.79 -33.93 8.68
C THR A 11 -37.35 -33.44 8.75
N LEU A 12 -36.42 -34.32 9.10
CA LEU A 12 -35.00 -34.00 9.17
C LEU A 12 -34.45 -33.62 7.80
N LEU A 13 -34.85 -34.33 6.73
CA LEU A 13 -34.47 -34.00 5.36
C LEU A 13 -35.04 -32.63 4.94
N PHE A 14 -36.29 -32.32 5.29
CA PHE A 14 -36.86 -31.00 5.05
C PHE A 14 -36.08 -29.89 5.79
N LEU A 15 -35.80 -30.07 7.08
CA LEU A 15 -35.03 -29.09 7.87
C LEU A 15 -33.62 -28.89 7.33
N MET A 16 -32.96 -29.96 6.89
CA MET A 16 -31.65 -29.89 6.25
C MET A 16 -31.70 -29.07 4.95
N VAL A 17 -32.68 -29.35 4.07
CA VAL A 17 -32.85 -28.61 2.81
C VAL A 17 -33.17 -27.15 3.10
N LEU A 18 -34.06 -26.86 4.04
CA LEU A 18 -34.40 -25.50 4.45
C LEU A 18 -33.16 -24.76 4.98
N ALA A 19 -32.38 -25.39 5.86
CA ALA A 19 -31.15 -24.81 6.38
C ALA A 19 -30.13 -24.53 5.26
N ALA A 20 -29.97 -25.46 4.30
CA ALA A 20 -29.09 -25.27 3.15
C ALA A 20 -29.54 -24.11 2.25
N VAL A 21 -30.84 -23.98 1.97
CA VAL A 21 -31.40 -22.87 1.19
C VAL A 21 -31.20 -21.54 1.89
N LEU A 22 -31.50 -21.47 3.20
CA LEU A 22 -31.32 -20.24 3.97
C LEU A 22 -29.85 -19.85 4.12
N PHE A 23 -28.96 -20.83 4.30
CA PHE A 23 -27.52 -20.60 4.29
C PHE A 23 -27.05 -20.06 2.93
N TYR A 24 -27.45 -20.71 1.83
CA TYR A 24 -27.12 -20.26 0.48
C TYR A 24 -27.66 -18.86 0.18
N TRP A 25 -28.88 -18.56 0.63
CA TRP A 25 -29.46 -17.23 0.48
C TRP A 25 -28.69 -16.17 1.27
N SER A 26 -28.33 -16.46 2.52
CA SER A 26 -27.49 -15.57 3.32
C SER A 26 -26.10 -15.36 2.71
N GLU A 27 -25.51 -16.40 2.13
CA GLU A 27 -24.19 -16.36 1.49
C GLU A 27 -24.20 -15.57 0.18
N SER A 28 -25.22 -15.76 -0.65
CA SER A 28 -25.40 -15.03 -1.91
C SER A 28 -25.83 -13.58 -1.72
N SER A 29 -26.28 -13.22 -0.52
CA SER A 29 -26.74 -11.86 -0.18
C SER A 29 -25.65 -10.98 0.46
N ARG A 30 -24.37 -11.30 0.26
CA ARG A 30 -23.27 -10.44 0.72
C ARG A 30 -23.32 -9.08 0.02
N VAL A 31 -23.01 -8.03 0.78
CA VAL A 31 -22.96 -6.65 0.29
C VAL A 31 -21.55 -6.11 0.40
N GLN A 32 -21.13 -5.30 -0.57
CA GLN A 32 -19.87 -4.57 -0.48
C GLN A 32 -20.05 -3.32 0.37
N VAL A 33 -19.26 -3.24 1.43
CA VAL A 33 -19.25 -2.08 2.34
C VAL A 33 -17.96 -1.30 2.13
N LYS A 34 -18.09 0.00 1.90
CA LYS A 34 -16.96 0.94 1.83
C LYS A 34 -16.13 0.85 3.11
N GLN A 35 -14.81 0.75 2.96
CA GLN A 35 -13.85 0.83 4.06
C GLN A 35 -13.83 2.25 4.66
N PRO A 36 -13.39 2.42 5.92
CA PRO A 36 -13.09 3.74 6.47
C PRO A 36 -12.16 4.53 5.56
N ASN A 37 -12.36 5.86 5.53
CA ASN A 37 -11.59 6.80 4.72
C ASN A 37 -11.65 6.51 3.21
N TYR A 38 -12.73 5.88 2.73
CA TYR A 38 -12.92 5.53 1.32
C TYR A 38 -12.69 6.72 0.36
N GLU A 39 -13.29 7.87 0.64
CA GLU A 39 -13.20 9.04 -0.25
C GLU A 39 -11.76 9.57 -0.32
N LEU A 40 -11.03 9.62 0.81
CA LEU A 40 -9.61 10.01 0.84
C LEU A 40 -8.73 9.01 0.08
N LYS A 41 -8.99 7.71 0.23
CA LYS A 41 -8.28 6.66 -0.52
C LYS A 41 -8.52 6.79 -2.02
N LEU A 42 -9.76 7.10 -2.41
CA LEU A 42 -10.13 7.25 -3.81
C LEU A 42 -9.44 8.48 -4.40
N GLU A 43 -9.47 9.61 -3.69
CA GLU A 43 -8.77 10.85 -4.08
C GLU A 43 -7.27 10.60 -4.28
N ALA A 44 -6.62 9.87 -3.38
CA ALA A 44 -5.21 9.54 -3.50
C ALA A 44 -4.90 8.67 -4.74
N ALA A 45 -5.74 7.68 -5.03
CA ALA A 45 -5.58 6.85 -6.23
C ALA A 45 -5.84 7.62 -7.53
N GLU A 46 -6.82 8.53 -7.54
CA GLU A 46 -7.12 9.41 -8.68
C GLU A 46 -5.98 10.40 -8.97
N LYS A 47 -5.42 11.04 -7.92
CA LYS A 47 -4.23 11.90 -8.05
C LYS A 47 -3.02 11.13 -8.57
N MET A 48 -2.86 9.86 -8.17
CA MET A 48 -1.79 9.01 -8.70
C MET A 48 -1.97 8.73 -10.20
N VAL A 49 -3.20 8.45 -10.67
CA VAL A 49 -3.49 8.34 -12.11
C VAL A 49 -3.14 9.65 -12.84
N GLN A 50 -3.58 10.78 -12.30
CA GLN A 50 -3.29 12.10 -12.88
C GLN A 50 -1.78 12.33 -13.00
N ALA A 51 -1.01 11.99 -11.97
CA ALA A 51 0.45 12.14 -11.99
C ALA A 51 1.11 11.29 -13.08
N LEU A 52 0.75 10.00 -13.17
CA LEU A 52 1.27 9.12 -14.21
C LEU A 52 0.90 9.61 -15.61
N ASP A 53 -0.33 10.09 -15.81
CA ASP A 53 -0.77 10.65 -17.09
C ASP A 53 -0.02 11.92 -17.49
N VAL A 54 0.29 12.80 -16.53
CA VAL A 54 1.11 14.00 -16.76
C VAL A 54 2.51 13.62 -17.24
N LEU A 55 3.18 12.71 -16.53
CA LEU A 55 4.53 12.27 -16.89
C LEU A 55 4.56 11.54 -18.25
N ARG A 56 3.55 10.72 -18.53
CA ARG A 56 3.40 10.04 -19.82
C ARG A 56 3.24 11.04 -20.98
N LYS A 57 2.40 12.06 -20.80
CA LYS A 57 2.19 13.12 -21.80
C LYS A 57 3.46 13.94 -22.02
N ASP A 58 4.17 14.27 -20.95
CA ASP A 58 5.44 14.99 -21.00
C ASP A 58 6.49 14.22 -21.82
N ARG A 59 6.73 12.95 -21.48
CA ARG A 59 7.66 12.09 -22.24
C ARG A 59 7.26 11.93 -23.71
N ALA A 60 5.97 11.76 -23.98
CA ALA A 60 5.47 11.69 -25.35
C ALA A 60 5.72 12.99 -26.13
N ALA A 61 5.51 14.15 -25.50
CA ALA A 61 5.79 15.45 -26.11
C ALA A 61 7.29 15.69 -26.34
N ALA A 62 8.15 15.15 -25.49
CA ALA A 62 9.60 15.14 -25.66
C ALA A 62 10.09 14.13 -26.73
N GLY A 63 9.19 13.39 -27.38
CA GLY A 63 9.51 12.45 -28.47
C GLY A 63 10.11 11.13 -28.00
N TRP A 64 9.95 10.76 -26.73
CA TRP A 64 10.46 9.50 -26.20
C TRP A 64 9.61 8.32 -26.69
N ALA A 65 10.27 7.25 -27.11
CA ALA A 65 9.61 5.99 -27.39
C ALA A 65 9.28 5.27 -26.07
N LEU A 66 8.05 4.76 -25.95
CA LEU A 66 7.65 3.91 -24.82
C LEU A 66 8.10 2.48 -25.07
N ASP A 67 8.68 1.85 -24.04
CA ASP A 67 9.07 0.45 -24.08
C ASP A 67 7.85 -0.43 -23.78
N GLU A 68 7.09 -0.81 -24.81
CA GLU A 68 5.89 -1.64 -24.64
C GLU A 68 6.18 -3.06 -24.12
N VAL A 69 7.43 -3.51 -24.20
CA VAL A 69 7.83 -4.85 -23.76
C VAL A 69 8.03 -4.88 -22.25
N ASN A 70 8.78 -3.91 -21.72
CA ASN A 70 9.09 -3.84 -20.29
C ASN A 70 8.11 -2.95 -19.50
N ASP A 71 7.38 -2.06 -20.18
CA ASP A 71 6.28 -1.25 -19.64
C ASP A 71 4.99 -1.51 -20.44
N PRO A 72 4.38 -2.70 -20.31
CA PRO A 72 3.18 -3.08 -21.08
C PRO A 72 1.96 -2.20 -20.79
N ASN A 73 1.96 -1.46 -19.68
CA ASN A 73 0.92 -0.50 -19.36
C ASN A 73 1.20 0.91 -19.91
N GLN A 74 2.36 1.12 -20.55
CA GLN A 74 2.79 2.40 -21.10
C GLN A 74 2.71 3.53 -20.06
N SER A 75 3.03 3.20 -18.81
CA SER A 75 2.96 4.11 -17.66
C SER A 75 3.99 5.24 -17.75
N ALA A 76 5.05 5.04 -18.53
CA ALA A 76 6.17 5.94 -18.73
C ALA A 76 6.99 6.23 -17.44
N ILE A 77 6.72 5.47 -16.37
CA ILE A 77 7.41 5.55 -15.07
C ILE A 77 8.48 4.45 -14.91
N ILE A 78 8.44 3.43 -15.76
CA ILE A 78 9.43 2.35 -15.80
C ILE A 78 10.64 2.84 -16.61
N GLY A 79 11.81 2.78 -16.00
CA GLY A 79 13.07 3.11 -16.68
C GLY A 79 13.66 1.93 -17.44
N VAL A 80 14.94 1.99 -17.71
CA VAL A 80 15.66 0.99 -18.51
C VAL A 80 16.38 -0.04 -17.66
N GLN A 81 16.81 -1.13 -18.29
CA GLN A 81 17.60 -2.15 -17.61
C GLN A 81 18.96 -1.58 -17.12
N TYR A 82 19.66 -0.82 -17.96
CA TYR A 82 20.97 -0.24 -17.64
C TYR A 82 21.12 1.16 -18.23
N SER A 83 21.72 2.05 -17.46
CA SER A 83 22.04 3.43 -17.82
C SER A 83 23.29 3.90 -17.08
N LEU A 84 23.72 5.13 -17.34
CA LEU A 84 24.85 5.76 -16.65
C LEU A 84 24.62 5.96 -15.14
N ILE A 85 23.36 5.98 -14.69
CA ILE A 85 22.97 6.25 -13.30
C ILE A 85 22.33 5.04 -12.61
N THR A 86 22.47 3.84 -13.22
CA THR A 86 22.03 2.58 -12.63
C THR A 86 23.00 2.16 -11.52
N THR A 87 22.52 2.14 -10.27
CA THR A 87 23.34 1.92 -9.07
C THR A 87 23.27 0.49 -8.53
N GLY A 88 22.34 -0.33 -9.01
CA GLY A 88 22.17 -1.70 -8.54
C GLY A 88 21.08 -2.47 -9.27
N GLN A 89 20.94 -3.74 -8.90
CA GLN A 89 19.92 -4.64 -9.44
C GLN A 89 18.51 -4.22 -9.01
N GLY A 90 17.52 -4.46 -9.86
CA GLY A 90 16.11 -4.21 -9.57
C GLY A 90 15.23 -5.27 -10.22
N ASP A 91 14.10 -5.58 -9.57
CA ASP A 91 13.09 -6.47 -10.11
C ASP A 91 12.04 -5.67 -10.91
N LEU A 92 11.80 -6.06 -12.16
CA LEU A 92 10.83 -5.37 -13.04
C LEU A 92 9.39 -5.57 -12.53
N GLY A 93 9.07 -6.77 -12.02
CA GLY A 93 7.76 -7.08 -11.48
C GLY A 93 7.39 -6.19 -10.29
N ASP A 94 8.34 -5.92 -9.40
CA ASP A 94 8.16 -4.95 -8.32
C ASP A 94 7.89 -3.55 -8.87
N LYS A 95 8.61 -3.08 -9.90
CA LYS A 95 8.37 -1.75 -10.47
C LYS A 95 6.98 -1.64 -11.09
N LEU A 96 6.58 -2.64 -11.88
CA LEU A 96 5.25 -2.72 -12.46
C LEU A 96 4.15 -2.79 -11.38
N THR A 97 4.42 -3.48 -10.27
CA THR A 97 3.51 -3.53 -9.12
C THR A 97 3.28 -2.14 -8.54
N THR A 98 4.34 -1.35 -8.37
CA THR A 98 4.24 0.02 -7.84
C THR A 98 3.52 1.00 -8.75
N ALA A 99 3.44 0.72 -10.06
CA ALA A 99 2.70 1.55 -11.01
C ALA A 99 1.17 1.45 -10.83
N ASN A 100 0.67 0.49 -10.04
CA ASN A 100 -0.74 0.41 -9.66
C ASN A 100 -1.15 1.65 -8.83
N PRO A 101 -2.07 2.51 -9.33
CA PRO A 101 -2.43 3.75 -8.66
C PRO A 101 -2.99 3.56 -7.24
N ASN A 102 -3.58 2.40 -6.97
CA ASN A 102 -4.15 2.06 -5.66
C ASN A 102 -3.08 1.90 -4.56
N PHE A 103 -1.78 1.88 -4.87
CA PHE A 103 -0.72 1.97 -3.86
C PHE A 103 -0.78 3.29 -3.06
N ALA A 104 -1.24 4.39 -3.65
CA ALA A 104 -1.42 5.64 -2.94
C ALA A 104 -2.46 5.50 -1.80
N ALA A 105 -3.53 4.73 -2.02
CA ALA A 105 -4.51 4.41 -0.99
C ALA A 105 -3.94 3.54 0.14
N VAL A 106 -3.02 2.61 -0.19
CA VAL A 106 -2.32 1.78 0.80
C VAL A 106 -1.41 2.62 1.68
N ILE A 107 -0.61 3.50 1.09
CA ILE A 107 0.28 4.40 1.85
C ILE A 107 -0.54 5.37 2.71
N LEU A 108 -1.63 5.92 2.16
CA LEU A 108 -2.56 6.76 2.92
C LEU A 108 -3.13 6.02 4.12
N GLN A 109 -3.53 4.75 3.96
CA GLN A 109 -3.99 3.93 5.08
C GLN A 109 -2.89 3.74 6.13
N MET A 110 -1.64 3.47 5.72
CA MET A 110 -0.51 3.36 6.65
C MET A 110 -0.26 4.67 7.42
N LEU A 111 -0.42 5.83 6.79
CA LEU A 111 -0.29 7.13 7.46
C LEU A 111 -1.40 7.36 8.49
N ILE A 112 -2.64 7.05 8.13
CA ILE A 112 -3.78 7.13 9.06
C ILE A 112 -3.58 6.16 10.23
N ASP A 113 -3.13 4.94 9.96
CA ASP A 113 -2.87 3.95 11.00
C ASP A 113 -1.69 4.36 11.90
N ALA A 114 -0.71 5.10 11.38
CA ALA A 114 0.35 5.72 12.15
C ALA A 114 -0.13 6.92 13.00
N GLY A 115 -1.39 7.34 12.84
CA GLY A 115 -2.01 8.40 13.63
C GLY A 115 -1.81 9.81 13.08
N LEU A 116 -1.42 9.95 11.81
CA LEU A 116 -1.20 11.25 11.21
C LEU A 116 -2.51 11.99 10.93
N SER A 117 -2.46 13.30 11.11
CA SER A 117 -3.53 14.25 10.84
C SER A 117 -3.00 15.46 10.08
N ARG A 118 -3.91 16.29 9.58
CA ARG A 118 -3.56 17.53 8.89
C ARG A 118 -2.65 18.41 9.74
N GLY A 119 -1.57 18.90 9.15
CA GLY A 119 -0.57 19.75 9.79
C GLY A 119 0.58 18.98 10.45
N ASP A 120 0.47 17.65 10.59
CA ASP A 120 1.60 16.84 11.03
C ASP A 120 2.70 16.79 9.98
N ARG A 121 3.93 16.53 10.42
CA ARG A 121 5.11 16.41 9.56
C ARG A 121 5.57 14.97 9.43
N ALA A 122 5.99 14.60 8.22
CA ALA A 122 6.63 13.33 7.92
C ALA A 122 8.06 13.56 7.42
N ALA A 123 9.04 12.87 7.99
CA ALA A 123 10.38 12.83 7.42
C ALA A 123 10.42 11.73 6.34
N VAL A 124 10.79 12.08 5.11
CA VAL A 124 10.63 11.19 3.95
C VAL A 124 11.95 11.02 3.20
N ALA A 125 12.49 9.81 3.22
CA ALA A 125 13.66 9.44 2.43
C ALA A 125 13.25 8.63 1.20
N LEU A 126 13.50 9.21 0.01
CA LEU A 126 13.13 8.61 -1.27
C LEU A 126 14.36 8.06 -2.01
N SER A 127 14.12 7.08 -2.89
CA SER A 127 15.12 6.56 -3.80
C SER A 127 14.60 6.62 -5.22
N GLY A 128 15.46 6.99 -6.18
CA GLY A 128 15.16 6.90 -7.61
C GLY A 128 14.74 5.50 -8.06
N SER A 129 15.01 4.46 -7.26
CA SER A 129 14.64 3.07 -7.58
C SER A 129 13.13 2.83 -7.69
N PHE A 130 12.28 3.61 -7.02
CA PHE A 130 10.82 3.38 -7.02
C PHE A 130 10.04 4.68 -7.26
N PRO A 131 10.13 5.26 -8.47
CA PRO A 131 9.51 6.55 -8.78
C PRO A 131 7.99 6.56 -8.56
N ALA A 132 7.29 5.48 -8.91
CA ALA A 132 5.84 5.40 -8.67
C ALA A 132 5.47 5.41 -7.18
N LEU A 133 6.23 4.72 -6.30
CA LEU A 133 6.00 4.79 -4.86
C LEU A 133 6.32 6.16 -4.29
N ASN A 134 7.38 6.80 -4.79
CA ASN A 134 7.75 8.13 -4.33
C ASN A 134 6.59 9.12 -4.57
N ILE A 135 5.99 9.11 -5.76
CA ILE A 135 4.81 9.94 -6.07
C ILE A 135 3.64 9.54 -5.16
N ALA A 136 3.38 8.25 -4.99
CA ALA A 136 2.30 7.76 -4.14
C ALA A 136 2.46 8.19 -2.66
N VAL A 137 3.69 8.28 -2.14
CA VAL A 137 3.98 8.83 -0.80
C VAL A 137 3.60 10.31 -0.72
N ILE A 138 4.04 11.12 -1.69
CA ILE A 138 3.76 12.57 -1.72
C ILE A 138 2.26 12.81 -1.79
N VAL A 139 1.58 12.14 -2.73
CA VAL A 139 0.13 12.21 -2.91
C VAL A 139 -0.61 11.82 -1.62
N ALA A 140 -0.22 10.70 -1.00
CA ALA A 140 -0.86 10.23 0.23
C ALA A 140 -0.72 11.24 1.37
N CYS A 141 0.47 11.83 1.56
CA CYS A 141 0.69 12.89 2.54
C CYS A 141 -0.17 14.12 2.26
N GLU A 142 -0.19 14.60 1.01
CA GLU A 142 -0.92 15.81 0.63
C GLU A 142 -2.44 15.67 0.77
N VAL A 143 -3.00 14.52 0.41
CA VAL A 143 -4.45 14.25 0.53
C VAL A 143 -4.91 14.33 1.99
N ILE A 144 -4.11 13.85 2.94
CA ILE A 144 -4.45 13.96 4.37
C ILE A 144 -3.93 15.26 5.01
N GLY A 145 -3.28 16.12 4.23
CA GLY A 145 -2.76 17.42 4.66
C GLY A 145 -1.53 17.34 5.58
N VAL A 146 -0.74 16.27 5.46
CA VAL A 146 0.57 16.10 6.12
C VAL A 146 1.64 16.81 5.28
N GLU A 147 2.60 17.44 5.95
CA GLU A 147 3.75 18.11 5.33
C GLU A 147 4.95 17.14 5.26
N PRO A 148 5.27 16.57 4.08
CA PRO A 148 6.45 15.75 3.92
C PRO A 148 7.72 16.61 3.75
N VAL A 149 8.74 16.34 4.56
CA VAL A 149 10.10 16.85 4.38
C VAL A 149 10.92 15.79 3.66
N ILE A 150 11.26 16.06 2.40
CA ILE A 150 11.70 15.03 1.45
C ILE A 150 13.20 15.17 1.16
N ILE A 151 13.93 14.06 1.29
CA ILE A 151 15.30 13.94 0.78
C ILE A 151 15.43 12.74 -0.16
N THR A 152 15.91 12.97 -1.38
CA THR A 152 15.98 11.94 -2.42
C THR A 152 17.41 11.47 -2.67
N SER A 153 17.64 10.16 -2.76
CA SER A 153 18.85 9.60 -3.40
C SER A 153 18.54 9.35 -4.88
N VAL A 154 19.17 10.13 -5.78
CA VAL A 154 18.77 10.21 -7.20
C VAL A 154 19.10 8.95 -7.99
N GLY A 155 20.28 8.37 -7.75
CA GLY A 155 20.68 7.11 -8.37
C GLY A 155 19.65 6.01 -8.14
N SER A 156 19.41 5.23 -9.19
CA SER A 156 18.30 4.28 -9.24
C SER A 156 18.78 2.87 -9.52
N SER A 157 18.07 1.86 -9.03
CA SER A 157 18.21 0.49 -9.53
C SER A 157 17.75 0.39 -11.00
N MET A 158 17.99 -0.76 -11.62
CA MET A 158 17.32 -1.16 -12.87
C MET A 158 15.81 -0.86 -12.77
N TRP A 159 15.23 -0.43 -13.90
CA TRP A 159 13.80 -0.19 -14.09
C TRP A 159 13.17 0.95 -13.25
N GLY A 160 13.93 1.61 -12.37
CA GLY A 160 13.49 2.81 -11.66
C GLY A 160 13.68 4.07 -12.50
N ALA A 161 13.78 5.25 -11.88
CA ALA A 161 14.07 6.52 -12.56
C ALA A 161 15.56 6.64 -12.90
N ASN A 162 16.06 5.70 -13.71
CA ASN A 162 17.47 5.58 -14.05
C ASN A 162 17.81 6.21 -15.40
N GLU A 163 16.96 7.00 -16.03
CA GLU A 163 17.34 7.73 -17.25
C GLU A 163 17.95 9.08 -16.87
N PRO A 164 19.21 9.40 -17.26
CA PRO A 164 19.87 10.64 -16.84
C PRO A 164 19.12 11.92 -17.19
N GLU A 165 18.37 11.91 -18.29
CA GLU A 165 17.56 13.05 -18.75
C GLU A 165 16.16 13.09 -18.13
N PHE A 166 15.79 12.08 -17.34
CA PHE A 166 14.47 11.92 -16.74
C PHE A 166 14.56 11.17 -15.40
N THR A 167 15.27 11.78 -14.46
CA THR A 167 15.43 11.28 -13.10
C THR A 167 14.16 11.53 -12.28
N TYR A 168 14.10 10.98 -11.07
CA TYR A 168 12.97 11.22 -10.19
C TYR A 168 12.79 12.70 -9.82
N LEU A 169 13.88 13.48 -9.75
CA LEU A 169 13.79 14.92 -9.48
C LEU A 169 13.11 15.68 -10.62
N ASP A 170 13.34 15.25 -11.87
CA ASP A 170 12.67 15.84 -13.04
C ASP A 170 11.17 15.54 -13.01
N MET A 171 10.81 14.30 -12.64
CA MET A 171 9.41 13.92 -12.44
C MET A 171 8.74 14.78 -11.37
N GLU A 172 9.41 15.03 -10.23
CA GLU A 172 8.91 15.91 -9.18
C GLU A 172 8.67 17.34 -9.68
N SER A 173 9.63 17.91 -10.41
CA SER A 173 9.51 19.26 -10.97
C SER A 173 8.36 19.38 -11.95
N ILE A 174 8.22 18.43 -12.89
CA ILE A 174 7.12 18.40 -13.86
C ILE A 174 5.77 18.32 -13.13
N LEU A 175 5.63 17.42 -12.15
CA LEU A 175 4.39 17.28 -11.40
C LEU A 175 4.03 18.53 -10.60
N LYS A 176 5.04 19.22 -10.04
CA LYS A 176 4.85 20.48 -9.32
C LYS A 176 4.46 21.63 -10.25
N GLU A 177 5.11 21.76 -11.39
CA GLU A 177 4.79 22.78 -12.40
C GLU A 177 3.37 22.62 -12.96
N GLN A 178 2.92 21.37 -13.12
CA GLN A 178 1.55 21.05 -13.54
C GLN A 178 0.53 21.09 -12.38
N GLY A 179 0.97 21.42 -11.15
CA GLY A 179 0.09 21.55 -9.98
C GLY A 179 -0.50 20.24 -9.47
N VAL A 180 0.09 19.09 -9.82
CA VAL A 180 -0.36 17.76 -9.36
C VAL A 180 0.09 17.49 -7.93
N ILE A 181 1.32 17.90 -7.59
CA ILE A 181 1.88 17.86 -6.24
C ILE A 181 2.35 19.25 -5.83
N GLN A 182 2.48 19.49 -4.53
CA GLN A 182 2.96 20.75 -3.97
C GLN A 182 4.36 20.60 -3.32
N HIS A 183 4.63 19.45 -2.73
CA HIS A 183 5.89 19.15 -2.05
C HIS A 183 6.86 18.43 -2.96
N THR A 184 8.14 18.79 -2.86
CA THR A 184 9.24 18.22 -3.64
C THR A 184 10.46 18.05 -2.75
N SER A 185 11.46 17.28 -3.21
CA SER A 185 12.73 17.13 -2.51
C SER A 185 13.37 18.47 -2.14
N ILE A 186 13.70 18.67 -0.86
CA ILE A 186 14.44 19.86 -0.39
C ILE A 186 15.96 19.67 -0.52
N ALA A 187 16.39 18.42 -0.52
CA ALA A 187 17.78 18.05 -0.72
C ALA A 187 17.88 16.70 -1.45
N ALA A 188 19.00 16.47 -2.11
CA ALA A 188 19.25 15.24 -2.82
C ALA A 188 20.72 14.84 -2.79
N SER A 189 20.98 13.53 -2.80
CA SER A 189 22.33 12.97 -2.93
C SER A 189 22.45 12.14 -4.21
N ILE A 190 23.68 11.76 -4.54
CA ILE A 190 23.95 10.88 -5.67
C ILE A 190 23.24 9.53 -5.50
N GLY A 191 23.18 8.98 -4.28
CA GLY A 191 22.71 7.61 -4.09
C GLY A 191 23.74 6.58 -4.56
N GLY A 192 23.41 5.29 -4.41
CA GLY A 192 24.30 4.19 -4.79
C GLY A 192 25.62 4.14 -4.02
N GLY A 193 26.25 2.97 -3.90
CA GLY A 193 27.58 2.77 -3.30
C GLY A 193 27.99 3.78 -2.20
N GLU A 194 27.47 3.59 -0.98
CA GLU A 194 27.65 4.51 0.18
C GLU A 194 27.01 5.90 0.03
N ASP A 195 26.02 6.04 -0.84
CA ASP A 195 25.29 7.29 -1.13
C ASP A 195 26.10 8.36 -1.89
N ILE A 196 27.33 8.02 -2.29
CA ILE A 196 28.27 8.85 -3.06
C ILE A 196 28.51 8.30 -4.48
N GLY A 197 27.67 7.36 -4.93
CA GLY A 197 27.76 6.76 -6.26
C GLY A 197 29.04 5.95 -6.49
N ARG A 198 29.59 5.26 -5.47
CA ARG A 198 30.89 4.55 -5.59
C ARG A 198 30.94 3.58 -6.79
N SER A 199 29.82 2.96 -7.14
CA SER A 199 29.70 2.04 -8.28
C SER A 199 29.52 2.72 -9.64
N LEU A 200 29.29 4.03 -9.67
CA LEU A 200 29.08 4.79 -10.89
C LEU A 200 30.39 5.34 -11.46
N SER A 201 30.42 5.50 -12.78
CA SER A 201 31.49 6.22 -13.48
C SER A 201 31.45 7.71 -13.13
N LYS A 202 32.54 8.43 -13.42
CA LYS A 202 32.58 9.90 -13.23
C LYS A 202 31.48 10.62 -14.03
N VAL A 203 31.20 10.13 -15.24
CA VAL A 203 30.12 10.68 -16.10
C VAL A 203 28.75 10.41 -15.50
N GLY A 204 28.53 9.21 -14.92
CA GLY A 204 27.27 8.90 -14.24
C GLY A 204 27.03 9.75 -13.00
N ARG A 205 28.06 10.01 -12.19
CA ARG A 205 27.96 10.93 -11.05
C ARG A 205 27.67 12.36 -11.50
N ALA A 206 28.42 12.86 -12.48
CA ALA A 206 28.18 14.18 -13.06
C ALA A 206 26.75 14.32 -13.59
N ALA A 207 26.21 13.31 -14.27
CA ALA A 207 24.83 13.35 -14.75
C ALA A 207 23.78 13.45 -13.62
N ILE A 208 24.04 12.83 -12.46
CA ILE A 208 23.19 12.97 -11.28
C ILE A 208 23.34 14.36 -10.65
N GLU A 209 24.57 14.85 -10.50
CA GLU A 209 24.83 16.20 -9.99
C GLU A 209 24.17 17.26 -10.91
N ASP A 210 24.22 17.07 -12.22
CA ASP A 210 23.53 17.89 -13.22
C ASP A 210 22.01 17.84 -13.02
N ALA A 211 21.44 16.65 -12.78
CA ALA A 211 20.03 16.48 -12.47
C ALA A 211 19.61 17.19 -11.16
N ILE A 212 20.44 17.13 -10.12
CA ILE A 212 20.21 17.86 -8.86
C ILE A 212 20.19 19.37 -9.11
N ARG A 213 21.19 19.89 -9.85
CA ARG A 213 21.30 21.32 -10.15
C ARG A 213 20.18 21.83 -11.05
N ARG A 214 19.82 21.11 -12.11
CA ARG A 214 18.77 21.55 -13.06
C ARG A 214 17.38 21.59 -12.41
N ASN A 215 17.14 20.78 -11.39
CA ASN A 215 15.91 20.81 -10.59
C ASN A 215 15.98 21.76 -9.38
N GLY A 216 17.09 22.49 -9.20
CA GLY A 216 17.23 23.47 -8.12
C GLY A 216 17.21 22.87 -6.70
N VAL A 217 17.59 21.60 -6.55
CA VAL A 217 17.57 20.89 -5.26
C VAL A 217 18.92 21.04 -4.55
N THR A 218 18.90 21.19 -3.23
CA THR A 218 20.15 21.30 -2.44
C THR A 218 20.93 19.99 -2.48
N GLU A 219 22.18 20.04 -2.91
CA GLU A 219 23.02 18.85 -2.99
C GLU A 219 23.57 18.43 -1.62
N ILE A 220 23.46 17.14 -1.29
CA ILE A 220 24.18 16.48 -0.20
C ILE A 220 25.52 16.01 -0.76
N ALA A 221 26.47 16.93 -0.81
CA ALA A 221 27.83 16.72 -1.33
C ALA A 221 28.75 16.02 -0.30
N ALA A 222 28.37 14.81 0.11
CA ALA A 222 29.11 14.01 1.08
C ALA A 222 30.28 13.24 0.45
N LYS A 223 31.33 12.97 1.24
CA LYS A 223 32.51 12.17 0.84
C LYS A 223 32.50 10.76 1.42
N SER A 224 31.66 10.50 2.41
CA SER A 224 31.45 9.17 2.99
C SER A 224 29.99 8.94 3.38
N LEU A 225 29.65 7.69 3.69
CA LEU A 225 28.32 7.32 4.18
C LEU A 225 27.96 8.07 5.47
N GLU A 226 28.91 8.17 6.40
CA GLU A 226 28.73 8.82 7.70
C GLU A 226 28.45 10.31 7.53
N GLU A 227 29.15 10.97 6.60
CA GLU A 227 28.93 12.37 6.26
C GLU A 227 27.55 12.58 5.61
N SER A 228 27.15 11.71 4.66
CA SER A 228 25.80 11.77 4.08
C SER A 228 24.71 11.63 5.15
N GLN A 229 24.86 10.66 6.05
CA GLN A 229 23.93 10.47 7.16
C GLN A 229 23.92 11.69 8.10
N ALA A 230 25.08 12.29 8.39
CA ALA A 230 25.17 13.49 9.22
C ALA A 230 24.46 14.69 8.58
N MET A 231 24.67 14.94 7.29
CA MET A 231 23.99 16.02 6.57
C MET A 231 22.48 15.81 6.56
N ARG A 232 22.00 14.59 6.34
CA ARG A 232 20.56 14.26 6.40
C ARG A 232 19.98 14.49 7.79
N ARG A 233 20.70 14.13 8.86
CA ARG A 233 20.29 14.44 10.25
C ARG A 233 20.14 15.94 10.46
N THR A 234 21.10 16.72 9.99
CA THR A 234 21.06 18.19 10.10
C THR A 234 19.85 18.74 9.36
N ILE A 235 19.65 18.36 8.10
CA ILE A 235 18.53 18.82 7.27
C ILE A 235 17.19 18.47 7.92
N TYR A 236 16.99 17.22 8.35
CA TYR A 236 15.77 16.84 9.05
C TYR A 236 15.61 17.59 10.38
N GLY A 237 16.69 17.81 11.13
CA GLY A 237 16.66 18.58 12.38
C GLY A 237 16.19 20.02 12.18
N GLU A 238 16.71 20.69 11.14
CA GLU A 238 16.34 22.08 10.79
C GLU A 238 14.88 22.21 10.36
N HIS A 239 14.31 21.16 9.78
CA HIS A 239 12.93 21.15 9.25
C HIS A 239 11.91 20.43 10.16
N ALA A 240 12.33 19.95 11.34
CA ALA A 240 11.47 19.18 12.23
C ALA A 240 10.25 19.98 12.75
N GLY A 241 10.35 21.31 12.80
CA GLY A 241 9.32 22.16 13.42
C GLY A 241 9.25 21.98 14.93
N HIS A 242 8.21 22.55 15.56
CA HIS A 242 8.03 22.49 17.02
C HIS A 242 7.66 21.08 17.51
N ASP A 243 6.74 20.41 16.81
CA ASP A 243 6.18 19.13 17.25
C ASP A 243 6.95 17.90 16.73
N GLY A 244 8.03 18.14 15.98
CA GLY A 244 8.84 17.11 15.34
C GLY A 244 8.09 16.34 14.26
N TYR A 245 8.66 15.20 13.85
CA TYR A 245 8.06 14.31 12.88
C TYR A 245 7.19 13.25 13.54
N LYS A 246 5.98 13.02 13.01
CA LYS A 246 5.08 11.95 13.47
C LYS A 246 5.39 10.60 12.85
N VAL A 247 6.09 10.57 11.72
CA VAL A 247 6.49 9.34 11.04
C VAL A 247 7.77 9.56 10.25
N PHE A 248 8.55 8.50 10.10
CA PHE A 248 9.63 8.42 9.14
C PHE A 248 9.25 7.45 8.02
N ILE A 249 9.24 7.93 6.77
CA ILE A 249 8.91 7.14 5.59
C ILE A 249 10.20 6.88 4.81
N ASN A 250 10.50 5.63 4.52
CA ASN A 250 11.61 5.25 3.65
C ASN A 250 11.08 4.53 2.42
N VAL A 251 11.49 4.98 1.24
CA VAL A 251 11.31 4.25 -0.02
C VAL A 251 12.65 3.72 -0.52
N GLY A 252 12.72 2.40 -0.74
CA GLY A 252 13.89 1.73 -1.29
C GLY A 252 14.92 1.27 -0.27
N GLY A 253 16.08 0.83 -0.77
CA GLY A 253 17.07 0.04 -0.02
C GLY A 253 18.43 0.71 0.18
N GLY A 254 18.47 2.04 0.17
CA GLY A 254 19.70 2.83 0.25
C GLY A 254 20.37 2.75 1.62
N VAL A 255 21.69 2.54 1.65
CA VAL A 255 22.44 2.38 2.90
C VAL A 255 22.57 3.68 3.72
N ALA A 256 22.40 4.86 3.11
CA ALA A 256 22.29 6.10 3.88
C ALA A 256 21.13 6.06 4.87
N VAL A 257 20.00 5.45 4.49
CA VAL A 257 18.83 5.33 5.35
C VAL A 257 18.89 4.06 6.20
N LEU A 258 19.22 2.93 5.57
CA LEU A 258 19.19 1.64 6.24
C LEU A 258 20.42 1.37 7.10
N GLY A 259 21.53 2.07 6.92
CA GLY A 259 22.81 1.82 7.59
C GLY A 259 23.61 0.67 6.95
N HIS A 260 22.97 -0.46 6.65
CA HIS A 260 23.62 -1.61 6.02
C HIS A 260 22.69 -2.34 5.04
N ALA A 261 23.25 -2.97 4.00
CA ALA A 261 22.46 -3.69 2.99
C ALA A 261 21.70 -4.90 3.57
N ALA A 262 22.24 -5.54 4.61
CA ALA A 262 21.57 -6.65 5.31
C ALA A 262 20.25 -6.22 5.97
N ASN A 263 20.11 -4.94 6.34
CA ASN A 263 18.91 -4.43 7.00
C ASN A 263 17.68 -4.41 6.09
N ARG A 264 17.86 -4.54 4.77
CA ARG A 264 16.77 -4.73 3.81
C ARG A 264 15.88 -5.94 4.13
N LYS A 265 16.43 -6.95 4.81
CA LYS A 265 15.68 -8.15 5.26
C LYS A 265 15.32 -8.12 6.74
N LEU A 266 16.00 -7.29 7.53
CA LEU A 266 15.84 -7.24 8.98
C LEU A 266 14.76 -6.24 9.43
N ILE A 267 14.55 -5.18 8.63
CA ILE A 267 13.50 -4.19 8.88
C ILE A 267 12.24 -4.66 8.14
N PRO A 268 11.12 -4.92 8.84
CA PRO A 268 9.90 -5.37 8.19
C PRO A 268 9.36 -4.32 7.22
N PRO A 269 8.76 -4.71 6.09
CA PRO A 269 8.09 -3.78 5.20
C PRO A 269 6.80 -3.22 5.82
N GLY A 270 6.30 -2.11 5.26
CA GLY A 270 5.05 -1.49 5.70
C GLY A 270 5.19 -0.66 6.99
N LEU A 271 4.11 -0.53 7.75
CA LEU A 271 4.04 0.29 8.95
C LEU A 271 4.58 -0.44 10.19
N ASN A 272 5.57 0.15 10.82
CA ASN A 272 6.26 -0.35 12.00
C ASN A 272 6.15 0.68 13.15
N LYS A 273 5.24 0.43 14.10
CA LYS A 273 4.99 1.36 15.22
C LYS A 273 5.95 1.20 16.40
N THR A 274 6.47 -0.01 16.61
CA THR A 274 7.28 -0.34 17.79
C THR A 274 8.66 -0.77 17.35
N TYR A 275 9.70 -0.17 17.92
CA TYR A 275 11.08 -0.51 17.62
C TYR A 275 11.37 -1.99 17.90
N ILE A 276 11.88 -2.68 16.87
CA ILE A 276 12.35 -4.06 17.01
C ILE A 276 13.82 -4.03 17.44
N GLN A 277 14.06 -4.30 18.72
CA GLN A 277 15.41 -4.41 19.25
C GLN A 277 16.04 -5.74 18.83
N GLN A 278 16.98 -5.66 17.89
CA GLN A 278 17.77 -6.80 17.41
C GLN A 278 19.17 -6.34 16.99
N ASN A 279 20.01 -7.30 16.63
CA ASN A 279 21.38 -7.01 16.22
C ASN A 279 21.44 -6.59 14.75
N TYR A 280 21.44 -5.28 14.50
CA TYR A 280 21.62 -4.70 13.16
C TYR A 280 23.11 -4.53 12.86
N PRO A 281 23.63 -4.99 11.70
CA PRO A 281 25.05 -4.88 11.36
C PRO A 281 25.61 -3.45 11.34
N ALA A 282 24.81 -2.49 10.90
CA ALA A 282 25.04 -1.07 11.12
C ALA A 282 23.70 -0.35 11.20
N ARG A 283 23.62 0.72 11.98
CA ARG A 283 22.40 1.54 12.12
C ARG A 283 22.48 2.73 11.18
N GLY A 284 21.34 3.08 10.58
CA GLY A 284 21.17 4.27 9.75
C GLY A 284 19.96 5.09 10.23
N LEU A 285 19.61 6.14 9.49
CA LEU A 285 18.54 7.09 9.85
C LEU A 285 17.24 6.41 10.29
N ILE A 286 16.81 5.35 9.60
CA ILE A 286 15.57 4.64 9.93
C ILE A 286 15.55 4.13 11.38
N HIS A 287 16.69 3.70 11.90
CA HIS A 287 16.83 3.22 13.28
C HIS A 287 16.76 4.38 14.26
N GLU A 288 17.39 5.51 13.93
CA GLU A 288 17.41 6.70 14.79
C GLU A 288 16.02 7.27 15.02
N PHE A 289 15.19 7.34 13.98
CA PHE A 289 13.78 7.76 14.12
C PHE A 289 12.99 6.74 14.94
N TRP A 290 13.15 5.45 14.63
CA TRP A 290 12.38 4.39 15.26
C TRP A 290 12.68 4.24 16.76
N GLU A 291 13.95 4.38 17.15
CA GLU A 291 14.41 4.34 18.55
C GLU A 291 13.92 5.53 19.37
N ARG A 292 13.61 6.67 18.73
CA ARG A 292 12.99 7.84 19.37
C ARG A 292 11.47 7.72 19.50
N GLY A 293 10.91 6.57 19.14
CA GLY A 293 9.47 6.32 19.19
C GLY A 293 8.69 6.91 18.02
N VAL A 294 9.37 7.31 16.94
CA VAL A 294 8.70 7.72 15.69
C VAL A 294 8.38 6.47 14.88
N PRO A 295 7.11 6.17 14.56
CA PRO A 295 6.75 5.09 13.66
C PRO A 295 7.47 5.17 12.31
N VAL A 296 7.78 4.01 11.75
CA VAL A 296 8.48 3.90 10.46
C VAL A 296 7.57 3.25 9.42
N ILE A 297 7.45 3.85 8.25
CA ILE A 297 6.87 3.21 7.07
C ILE A 297 8.02 2.82 6.13
N HIS A 298 8.29 1.52 6.00
CA HIS A 298 9.38 1.00 5.19
C HIS A 298 8.86 0.38 3.88
N LEU A 299 8.98 1.11 2.78
CA LEU A 299 8.52 0.71 1.45
C LEU A 299 9.68 0.14 0.64
N LEU A 300 9.91 -1.16 0.78
CA LEU A 300 10.95 -1.89 0.01
C LEU A 300 10.43 -3.21 -0.57
N SER A 301 9.93 -4.13 0.27
CA SER A 301 9.34 -5.38 -0.20
C SER A 301 7.94 -5.16 -0.78
N VAL A 302 7.88 -4.59 -1.99
CA VAL A 302 6.63 -4.19 -2.65
C VAL A 302 5.68 -5.37 -2.81
N GLY A 303 6.19 -6.54 -3.21
CA GLY A 303 5.37 -7.74 -3.33
C GLY A 303 4.71 -8.14 -2.00
N GLU A 304 5.40 -8.03 -0.87
CA GLU A 304 4.83 -8.35 0.46
C GLU A 304 3.73 -7.35 0.84
N ILE A 305 3.98 -6.05 0.62
CA ILE A 305 3.00 -5.00 0.87
C ILE A 305 1.77 -5.17 -0.04
N ALA A 306 1.98 -5.50 -1.33
CA ALA A 306 0.89 -5.75 -2.27
C ALA A 306 -0.01 -6.89 -1.77
N ASP A 307 0.58 -8.01 -1.37
CA ASP A 307 -0.17 -9.17 -0.89
C ASP A 307 -0.94 -8.88 0.41
N GLU A 308 -0.32 -8.18 1.36
CA GLU A 308 -0.93 -7.80 2.63
C GLU A 308 -2.20 -6.97 2.42
N TYR A 309 -2.15 -6.01 1.49
CA TYR A 309 -3.26 -5.11 1.18
C TYR A 309 -4.17 -5.62 0.05
N GLY A 310 -3.89 -6.80 -0.51
CA GLY A 310 -4.68 -7.43 -1.58
C GLY A 310 -4.62 -6.70 -2.92
N LEU A 311 -3.48 -6.08 -3.24
CA LEU A 311 -3.18 -5.53 -4.56
C LEU A 311 -2.53 -6.59 -5.46
N PRO A 312 -2.85 -6.63 -6.76
CA PRO A 312 -2.19 -7.54 -7.70
C PRO A 312 -0.72 -7.14 -7.91
N ARG A 313 0.14 -8.14 -8.10
CA ARG A 313 1.54 -7.96 -8.49
C ARG A 313 1.68 -7.84 -10.00
N ALA A 314 2.49 -6.90 -10.46
CA ALA A 314 2.76 -6.58 -11.86
C ALA A 314 1.50 -6.61 -12.75
N PRO A 315 0.43 -5.88 -12.40
CA PRO A 315 -0.86 -6.02 -13.08
C PRO A 315 -0.78 -5.49 -14.51
N VAL A 316 -1.32 -6.26 -15.45
CA VAL A 316 -1.53 -5.86 -16.85
C VAL A 316 -2.95 -6.30 -17.26
N PRO A 317 -3.88 -5.37 -17.53
CA PRO A 317 -3.75 -3.91 -17.42
C PRO A 317 -3.67 -3.42 -15.97
N LEU A 318 -3.33 -2.14 -15.76
CA LEU A 318 -3.44 -1.50 -14.44
C LEU A 318 -4.87 -1.59 -13.91
N PRO A 319 -5.07 -1.90 -12.61
CA PRO A 319 -6.40 -1.95 -12.01
C PRO A 319 -7.04 -0.55 -11.98
N PRO A 320 -8.37 -0.43 -12.16
CA PRO A 320 -9.05 0.84 -11.98
C PRO A 320 -8.96 1.33 -10.54
N VAL A 321 -9.00 2.66 -10.37
CA VAL A 321 -9.01 3.30 -9.04
C VAL A 321 -10.24 2.86 -8.24
N GLY A 322 -10.10 2.82 -6.91
CA GLY A 322 -11.22 2.47 -6.05
C GLY A 322 -11.53 0.98 -5.97
N THR A 323 -10.68 0.10 -6.53
CA THR A 323 -10.91 -1.35 -6.52
C THR A 323 -9.96 -2.10 -5.58
N GLY A 324 -10.45 -3.22 -5.05
CA GLY A 324 -9.70 -4.08 -4.13
C GLY A 324 -10.07 -3.91 -2.65
N ARG A 325 -9.46 -4.75 -1.82
CA ARG A 325 -9.80 -4.88 -0.39
C ARG A 325 -9.54 -3.61 0.44
N ILE A 326 -8.65 -2.75 -0.05
CA ILE A 326 -8.34 -1.45 0.58
C ILE A 326 -9.51 -0.46 0.52
N PHE A 327 -10.43 -0.63 -0.44
CA PHE A 327 -11.61 0.21 -0.65
C PHE A 327 -12.91 -0.45 -0.16
N PHE A 328 -13.08 -1.75 -0.39
CA PHE A 328 -14.32 -2.47 -0.09
C PHE A 328 -14.04 -3.76 0.67
N VAL A 329 -14.94 -4.12 1.59
CA VAL A 329 -14.99 -5.47 2.16
C VAL A 329 -16.39 -6.03 2.02
N GLU A 330 -16.47 -7.29 1.59
CA GLU A 330 -17.71 -8.04 1.58
C GLU A 330 -18.14 -8.35 3.01
N ARG A 331 -19.35 -7.96 3.36
CA ARG A 331 -19.99 -8.29 4.63
C ARG A 331 -21.31 -8.98 4.39
N TYR A 332 -21.69 -9.87 5.29
CA TYR A 332 -23.03 -10.46 5.28
C TYR A 332 -24.08 -9.36 5.45
N ASN A 333 -25.15 -9.45 4.67
CA ASN A 333 -26.34 -8.64 4.91
C ASN A 333 -26.99 -9.14 6.21
N LEU A 334 -26.77 -8.41 7.30
CA LEU A 334 -27.25 -8.78 8.64
C LEU A 334 -28.76 -8.96 8.68
N ALA A 335 -29.53 -8.21 7.88
CA ALA A 335 -30.99 -8.37 7.84
C ALA A 335 -31.40 -9.74 7.29
N ILE A 336 -30.77 -10.18 6.19
CA ILE A 336 -31.05 -11.49 5.56
C ILE A 336 -30.50 -12.62 6.43
N ALA A 337 -29.32 -12.45 7.03
CA ALA A 337 -28.76 -13.41 7.97
C ALA A 337 -29.67 -13.59 9.20
N TRP A 338 -30.13 -12.50 9.81
CA TRP A 338 -31.07 -12.56 10.95
C TRP A 338 -32.40 -13.17 10.57
N PHE A 339 -32.98 -12.77 9.42
CA PHE A 339 -34.21 -13.37 8.92
C PHE A 339 -34.08 -14.87 8.75
N SER A 340 -32.97 -15.33 8.14
CA SER A 340 -32.67 -16.74 7.92
C SER A 340 -32.58 -17.51 9.24
N VAL A 341 -31.89 -16.96 10.25
CA VAL A 341 -31.76 -17.56 11.58
C VAL A 341 -33.12 -17.62 12.29
N ILE A 342 -33.88 -16.52 12.30
CA ILE A 342 -35.20 -16.44 12.97
C ILE A 342 -36.17 -17.43 12.33
N LEU A 343 -36.21 -17.48 10.99
CA LEU A 343 -37.09 -18.39 10.26
C LEU A 343 -36.73 -19.86 10.55
N LEU A 344 -35.45 -20.20 10.51
CA LEU A 344 -35.00 -21.57 10.82
C LEU A 344 -35.39 -21.95 12.25
N PHE A 345 -35.17 -21.06 13.22
CA PHE A 345 -35.51 -21.30 14.63
C PHE A 345 -37.02 -21.43 14.84
N ALA A 346 -37.83 -20.58 14.19
CA ALA A 346 -39.29 -20.64 14.25
C ALA A 346 -39.83 -21.96 13.70
N VAL A 347 -39.30 -22.44 12.58
CA VAL A 347 -39.69 -23.75 12.01
C VAL A 347 -39.26 -24.89 12.94
N LEU A 348 -38.08 -24.81 13.55
CA LEU A 348 -37.59 -25.82 14.49
C LEU A 348 -38.47 -25.88 15.74
N LEU A 349 -38.83 -24.73 16.32
CA LEU A 349 -39.77 -24.64 17.43
C LEU A 349 -41.16 -25.18 17.05
N ALA A 350 -41.68 -24.83 15.87
CA ALA A 350 -42.96 -25.35 15.41
C ALA A 350 -42.97 -26.88 15.31
N VAL A 351 -41.89 -27.47 14.77
CA VAL A 351 -41.71 -28.94 14.74
C VAL A 351 -41.65 -29.52 16.15
N LEU A 352 -40.94 -28.88 17.09
CA LEU A 352 -40.85 -29.32 18.48
C LEU A 352 -42.20 -29.25 19.21
N PHE A 353 -42.98 -28.19 19.03
CA PHE A 353 -44.31 -28.07 19.62
C PHE A 353 -45.26 -29.15 19.09
N LEU A 354 -45.29 -29.35 17.78
CA LEU A 354 -46.09 -30.42 17.16
C LEU A 354 -45.68 -31.82 17.64
N ASP A 355 -44.38 -32.05 17.88
CA ASP A 355 -43.88 -33.32 18.42
C ASP A 355 -44.19 -33.45 19.92
N ARG A 356 -44.21 -32.35 20.69
CA ARG A 356 -44.59 -32.35 22.11
C ARG A 356 -46.07 -32.66 22.31
N ASP A 357 -46.95 -32.10 21.49
CA ASP A 357 -48.40 -32.39 21.55
C ASP A 357 -48.67 -33.87 21.28
N LYS A 358 -47.86 -34.51 20.41
CA LYS A 358 -47.89 -35.96 20.19
C LYS A 358 -47.55 -36.79 21.44
N TYR A 359 -46.66 -36.30 22.30
CA TYR A 359 -46.33 -36.97 23.56
C TYR A 359 -47.39 -36.74 24.63
N ARG A 360 -47.96 -35.54 24.69
CA ARG A 360 -49.03 -35.21 25.63
C ARG A 360 -50.32 -36.00 25.34
N LEU A 361 -50.67 -36.16 24.07
CA LEU A 361 -51.77 -37.02 23.61
C LEU A 361 -51.53 -38.52 23.87
N ARG A 362 -50.27 -38.94 23.99
CA ARG A 362 -49.88 -40.32 24.35
C ARG A 362 -49.97 -40.60 25.85
N GLU A 363 -49.78 -39.58 26.70
CA GLU A 363 -49.95 -39.70 28.16
C GLU A 363 -51.43 -39.70 28.58
N GLU A 364 -52.33 -39.08 27.81
CA GLU A 364 -53.78 -39.05 28.08
C GLU A 364 -54.54 -40.32 27.64
N GLY A 365 -53.83 -41.38 27.21
CA GLY A 365 -54.44 -42.71 27.02
C GLY A 365 -55.33 -42.89 25.79
N VAL A 366 -55.19 -42.04 24.76
CA VAL A 366 -55.93 -42.23 23.50
C VAL A 366 -55.06 -42.99 22.49
N ASP A 367 -55.53 -44.19 22.14
CA ASP A 367 -54.90 -45.07 21.16
C ASP A 367 -54.98 -44.44 19.74
N PRO A 368 -53.85 -44.13 19.09
CA PRO A 368 -53.83 -43.46 17.79
C PRO A 368 -54.47 -44.26 16.65
N ASP A 369 -54.74 -45.55 16.83
CA ASP A 369 -55.41 -46.39 15.82
C ASP A 369 -56.95 -46.21 15.77
N THR A 370 -57.53 -45.38 16.65
CA THR A 370 -58.98 -45.10 16.68
C THR A 370 -59.42 -43.89 15.87
N LEU A 371 -58.49 -43.17 15.24
CA LEU A 371 -58.79 -42.01 14.37
C LEU A 371 -58.28 -42.29 12.95
N MET A 372 -58.97 -43.18 12.24
CA MET A 372 -58.89 -43.26 10.77
C MET A 372 -59.57 -42.07 10.11
#